data_AF-A0A6H9V2R1-F1
#
_entry.id   AF-A0A6H9V2R1-F1
#
_cell.length_a   1.000
_cell.length_b   1.000
_cell.length_c   1.000
_cell.angle_alpha   90.00
_cell.angle_beta   90.00
_cell.angle_gamma   90.00
#
_symmetry.space_group_name_H-M   'P 1'
#
loop_
_entity.id
_entity.type
_entity.pdbx_description
1 polymer ?
#
loop_
_entity_poly.entity_id
_entity_poly.type
_entity_poly.pdbx_seq_one_letter_code
_entity_poly.pdbx_strand_id
1 'polypeptide(L)'
;MTSTYTLPHAPYIEAIEAALTEAKLTPEQTDAFVEDSYDVPYLRGVITLTTETSGIPATRWPHGLILIWDWHTGRDEDYARGPVWQWARLNDDGSNAWPYEQLPVADWAAPPMLAAAVATLAHTGTPTPMASGWHQHLQAPVEAAIRKWEAS
;
A
#
# COMPACT_ATOMS: atom_id res chain seq x y z
N MET A 1 23.03 -18.12 -12.11
CA MET A 1 21.56 -18.24 -12.01
C MET A 1 21.11 -17.37 -10.85
N THR A 2 20.70 -16.15 -11.13
CA THR A 2 20.17 -15.20 -10.15
C THR A 2 18.78 -15.72 -9.77
N SER A 3 18.64 -16.27 -8.57
CA SER A 3 17.33 -16.64 -8.04
C SER A 3 16.59 -15.35 -7.72
N THR A 4 15.74 -14.87 -8.64
CA THR A 4 14.83 -13.76 -8.37
C THR A 4 13.86 -14.25 -7.29
N TYR A 5 14.10 -13.87 -6.04
CA TYR A 5 13.19 -14.24 -4.96
C TYR A 5 11.94 -13.37 -5.07
N THR A 6 10.87 -13.92 -5.65
CA THR A 6 9.55 -13.28 -5.61
C THR A 6 9.00 -13.43 -4.20
N LEU A 7 9.09 -12.36 -3.41
CA LEU A 7 8.44 -12.27 -2.11
C LEU A 7 6.91 -12.33 -2.30
N PRO A 8 6.14 -12.93 -1.38
CA PRO A 8 4.70 -13.11 -1.52
C PRO A 8 3.91 -11.80 -1.26
N HIS A 9 4.60 -10.64 -1.19
CA HIS A 9 3.93 -9.35 -1.22
C HIS A 9 3.26 -9.11 -2.59
N ALA A 10 3.81 -9.65 -3.69
CA ALA A 10 3.22 -9.46 -5.02
C ALA A 10 1.79 -10.03 -5.09
N PRO A 11 1.51 -11.29 -4.72
CA PRO A 11 0.13 -11.78 -4.60
C PRO A 11 -0.77 -10.99 -3.66
N TYR A 12 -0.22 -10.42 -2.58
CA TYR A 12 -1.01 -9.59 -1.67
C TYR A 12 -1.37 -8.24 -2.32
N ILE A 13 -0.41 -7.55 -2.93
CA ILE A 13 -0.63 -6.29 -3.66
C ILE A 13 -1.56 -6.51 -4.87
N GLU A 14 -1.40 -7.60 -5.62
CA GLU A 14 -2.32 -7.99 -6.70
C GLU A 14 -3.76 -8.17 -6.16
N ALA A 15 -3.93 -8.80 -5.00
CA ALA A 15 -5.24 -8.93 -4.38
C ALA A 15 -5.82 -7.58 -3.92
N ILE A 16 -4.98 -6.65 -3.43
CA ILE A 16 -5.36 -5.26 -3.13
C ILE A 16 -5.84 -4.56 -4.40
N GLU A 17 -5.08 -4.62 -5.49
CA GLU A 17 -5.40 -3.98 -6.76
C GLU A 17 -6.72 -4.50 -7.34
N ALA A 18 -6.95 -5.81 -7.26
CA ALA A 18 -8.20 -6.42 -7.66
C ALA A 18 -9.38 -5.87 -6.84
N ALA A 19 -9.23 -5.77 -5.51
CA ALA A 19 -10.26 -5.24 -4.63
C ALA A 19 -10.53 -3.73 -4.87
N LEU A 20 -9.48 -2.95 -5.13
CA LEU A 20 -9.60 -1.54 -5.50
C LEU A 20 -10.35 -1.38 -6.83
N THR A 21 -10.02 -2.21 -7.82
CA THR A 21 -10.71 -2.24 -9.11
C THR A 21 -12.19 -2.58 -8.96
N GLU A 22 -12.54 -3.58 -8.14
CA GLU A 22 -13.93 -3.91 -7.81
C GLU A 22 -14.66 -2.73 -7.15
N ALA A 23 -13.96 -1.96 -6.31
CA ALA A 23 -14.46 -0.73 -5.70
C ALA A 23 -14.47 0.49 -6.65
N LYS A 24 -14.18 0.31 -7.95
CA LYS A 24 -14.09 1.38 -8.98
C LYS A 24 -12.96 2.40 -8.74
N LEU A 25 -11.94 1.97 -8.02
CA LEU A 25 -10.70 2.70 -7.79
C LEU A 25 -9.61 2.04 -8.62
N THR A 26 -9.66 2.21 -9.95
CA THR A 26 -8.73 1.52 -10.85
C THR A 26 -7.32 2.02 -10.64
N PRO A 27 -6.38 1.17 -10.18
CA PRO A 27 -4.97 1.53 -10.11
C PRO A 27 -4.45 1.83 -11.51
N GLU A 28 -3.73 2.95 -11.67
CA GLU A 28 -3.25 3.37 -12.99
C GLU A 28 -1.89 2.74 -13.37
N GLN A 29 -1.15 2.31 -12.35
CA GLN A 29 0.20 1.74 -12.35
C GLN A 29 1.05 1.93 -13.62
N THR A 30 2.02 2.85 -13.55
CA THR A 30 3.31 2.70 -14.24
C THR A 30 4.50 2.86 -13.31
N ASP A 31 4.31 2.72 -11.98
CA ASP A 31 5.40 2.75 -10.98
C ASP A 31 5.03 1.95 -9.71
N ALA A 32 4.59 0.67 -9.83
CA ALA A 32 4.89 -0.26 -8.73
C ALA A 32 6.37 -0.58 -8.74
N PHE A 33 7.19 0.42 -8.45
CA PHE A 33 8.51 0.16 -7.95
C PHE A 33 8.31 -0.39 -6.55
N VAL A 34 8.34 -1.72 -6.45
CA VAL A 34 8.86 -2.37 -5.26
C VAL A 34 10.33 -1.99 -5.21
N GLU A 35 10.62 -0.80 -4.69
CA GLU A 35 11.99 -0.38 -4.49
C GLU A 35 12.54 -1.22 -3.34
N ASP A 36 13.28 -2.26 -3.72
CA ASP A 36 14.20 -2.98 -2.83
C ASP A 36 15.40 -2.05 -2.56
N SER A 37 15.14 -0.98 -1.83
CA SER A 37 16.17 -0.01 -1.50
C SER A 37 17.02 -0.62 -0.38
N TYR A 38 18.24 -1.02 -0.74
CA TYR A 38 19.28 -1.44 0.20
C TYR A 38 19.56 -0.40 1.29
N ASP A 39 19.17 0.86 1.06
CA ASP A 39 19.38 1.99 1.97
C ASP A 39 18.22 2.17 2.98
N VAL A 40 17.07 1.50 2.79
CA VAL A 40 15.92 1.60 3.70
C VAL A 40 15.50 0.23 4.25
N PRO A 41 15.32 0.07 5.57
CA PRO A 41 15.07 -1.24 6.20
C PRO A 41 13.60 -1.69 6.09
N TYR A 42 12.95 -1.40 4.95
CA TYR A 42 11.55 -1.71 4.70
C TYR A 42 11.28 -2.11 3.24
N LEU A 43 10.24 -2.93 3.02
CA LEU A 43 9.69 -3.15 1.68
C LEU A 43 8.63 -2.11 1.40
N ARG A 44 8.62 -1.52 0.21
CA ARG A 44 7.60 -0.56 -0.19
C ARG A 44 6.80 -1.04 -1.39
N GLY A 45 5.49 -0.88 -1.33
CA GLY A 45 4.56 -0.96 -2.46
C GLY A 45 3.84 0.36 -2.63
N VAL A 46 3.66 0.82 -3.86
CA VAL A 46 3.02 2.10 -4.17
C VAL A 46 1.90 1.88 -5.18
N ILE A 47 0.73 2.45 -4.90
CA ILE A 47 -0.46 2.36 -5.76
C ILE A 47 -0.98 3.77 -6.02
N THR A 48 -0.97 4.20 -7.27
CA THR A 48 -1.47 5.50 -7.72
C THR A 48 -2.92 5.40 -8.16
N LEU A 49 -3.76 6.29 -7.64
CA LEU A 49 -5.18 6.43 -7.97
C LEU A 49 -5.44 7.85 -8.50
N THR A 50 -5.51 8.03 -9.81
CA THR A 50 -5.81 9.33 -10.43
C THR A 50 -7.31 9.53 -10.61
N THR A 51 -7.74 10.78 -10.80
CA THR A 51 -9.15 11.09 -11.09
C THR A 51 -9.63 10.59 -12.45
N GLU A 52 -8.71 10.32 -13.37
CA GLU A 52 -9.05 9.89 -14.73
C GLU A 52 -9.46 8.42 -14.77
N THR A 53 -8.81 7.60 -13.95
CA THR A 53 -8.98 6.13 -13.95
C THR A 53 -9.67 5.61 -12.70
N SER A 54 -9.54 6.30 -11.58
CA SER A 54 -10.27 6.02 -10.35
C SER A 54 -11.48 6.95 -10.25
N GLY A 55 -12.65 6.42 -9.91
CA GLY A 55 -13.90 7.18 -9.78
C GLY A 55 -13.94 8.15 -8.59
N ILE A 56 -12.82 8.80 -8.26
CA ILE A 56 -12.65 9.71 -7.13
C ILE A 56 -13.02 11.14 -7.54
N PRO A 57 -13.59 11.97 -6.64
CA PRO A 57 -14.03 13.32 -7.00
C PRO A 57 -12.85 14.26 -7.29
N ALA A 58 -12.68 14.70 -8.54
CA ALA A 58 -11.64 15.65 -8.95
C ALA A 58 -11.72 17.01 -8.24
N THR A 59 -12.93 17.42 -7.82
CA THR A 59 -13.12 18.64 -7.00
C THR A 59 -12.46 18.56 -5.63
N ARG A 60 -12.23 17.34 -5.12
CA ARG A 60 -11.59 17.08 -3.84
C ARG A 60 -10.12 16.67 -4.00
N TRP A 61 -9.83 15.89 -5.04
CA TRP A 61 -8.50 15.35 -5.31
C TRP A 61 -8.06 15.72 -6.73
N PRO A 62 -7.68 16.97 -7.01
CA PRO A 62 -7.45 17.42 -8.39
C PRO A 62 -6.45 16.58 -9.20
N HIS A 63 -5.48 15.96 -8.52
CA HIS A 63 -4.44 15.13 -9.14
C HIS A 63 -4.50 13.67 -8.68
N GLY A 64 -5.42 13.32 -7.77
CA GLY A 64 -5.58 11.98 -7.22
C GLY A 64 -4.88 11.73 -5.89
N LEU A 65 -4.65 10.44 -5.61
CA LEU A 65 -4.16 9.89 -4.37
C LEU A 65 -3.06 8.85 -4.63
N ILE A 66 -2.15 8.70 -3.67
CA ILE A 66 -1.18 7.61 -3.62
C ILE A 66 -1.43 6.79 -2.37
N LEU A 67 -1.38 5.47 -2.49
CA LEU A 67 -1.36 4.53 -1.38
C LEU A 67 0.04 3.95 -1.27
N ILE A 68 0.56 3.88 -0.06
CA ILE A 68 1.89 3.39 0.23
C ILE A 68 1.75 2.25 1.24
N TRP A 69 2.33 1.12 0.91
CA TRP A 69 2.46 -0.02 1.80
C TRP A 69 3.92 -0.18 2.17
N ASP A 70 4.26 0.07 3.43
CA ASP A 70 5.61 -0.14 3.93
C ASP A 70 5.62 -1.32 4.90
N TRP A 71 6.44 -2.34 4.66
CA TRP A 71 6.73 -3.37 5.65
C TRP A 71 8.06 -3.09 6.32
N HIS A 72 8.02 -2.75 7.60
CA HIS A 72 9.22 -2.46 8.38
C HIS A 72 9.75 -3.74 9.05
N THR A 73 11.06 -3.92 8.98
CA THR A 73 11.78 -5.00 9.68
C THR A 73 11.76 -4.86 11.20
N GLY A 74 11.56 -3.63 11.70
CA GLY A 74 11.76 -3.27 13.11
C GLY A 74 13.23 -3.16 13.52
N ARG A 75 14.16 -3.08 12.56
CA ARG A 75 15.58 -2.82 12.81
C ARG A 75 15.87 -1.35 13.13
N ASP A 76 15.00 -0.46 12.68
CA ASP A 76 15.04 0.97 12.96
C ASP A 76 14.22 1.27 14.22
N GLU A 77 14.78 2.06 15.14
CA GLU A 77 14.11 2.44 16.40
C GLU A 77 12.86 3.29 16.15
N ASP A 78 12.80 3.98 15.00
CA ASP A 78 11.69 4.84 14.63
C ASP A 78 10.48 4.08 14.06
N TYR A 79 10.64 2.80 13.69
CA TYR A 79 9.60 2.02 13.02
C TYR A 79 9.32 0.67 13.70
N ALA A 80 8.07 0.48 14.14
CA ALA A 80 7.61 -0.81 14.62
C ALA A 80 7.65 -1.86 13.50
N ARG A 81 8.01 -3.09 13.84
CA ARG A 81 8.00 -4.21 12.89
C ARG A 81 6.59 -4.46 12.37
N GLY A 82 6.44 -4.56 11.05
CA GLY A 82 5.19 -4.95 10.39
C GLY A 82 4.81 -4.05 9.23
N PRO A 83 3.74 -4.41 8.50
CA PRO A 83 3.20 -3.59 7.44
C PRO A 83 2.45 -2.37 7.99
N VAL A 84 2.58 -1.25 7.27
CA VAL A 84 1.87 0.00 7.52
C VAL A 84 1.30 0.45 6.18
N TRP A 85 0.00 0.73 6.18
CA TRP A 85 -0.66 1.37 5.05
C TRP A 85 -0.74 2.86 5.30
N GLN A 86 -0.28 3.64 4.34
CA GLN A 86 -0.31 5.09 4.34
C GLN A 86 -0.93 5.59 3.04
N TRP A 87 -1.25 6.88 3.03
CA TRP A 87 -1.74 7.56 1.86
C TRP A 87 -1.22 8.99 1.82
N ALA A 88 -1.19 9.56 0.62
CA ALA A 88 -0.98 10.99 0.44
C ALA A 88 -1.76 11.50 -0.78
N ARG A 89 -1.86 12.82 -0.88
CA ARG A 89 -2.35 13.50 -2.09
C ARG A 89 -1.27 13.48 -3.15
N LEU A 90 -1.68 13.44 -4.41
CA LEU A 90 -0.79 13.77 -5.51
C LEU A 90 -0.75 15.28 -5.72
N ASN A 91 0.45 15.80 -5.97
CA ASN A 91 0.69 17.16 -6.43
C ASN A 91 0.44 17.26 -7.94
N ASP A 92 0.49 18.48 -8.48
CA ASP A 92 0.28 18.75 -9.92
C ASP A 92 1.38 18.15 -10.80
N ASP A 93 2.60 18.05 -10.28
CA ASP A 93 3.75 17.42 -10.93
C ASP A 93 3.77 15.89 -10.81
N GLY A 94 2.74 15.29 -10.21
CA GLY A 94 2.63 13.84 -9.99
C GLY A 94 3.42 13.32 -8.78
N SER A 95 4.14 14.19 -8.05
CA SER A 95 4.80 13.81 -6.81
C SER A 95 3.80 13.62 -5.66
N ASN A 96 4.19 12.85 -4.65
CA ASN A 96 3.39 12.70 -3.44
C ASN A 96 3.57 13.87 -2.45
N ALA A 97 2.48 14.36 -1.89
CA ALA A 97 2.53 15.32 -0.79
C ALA A 97 3.11 14.66 0.48
N TRP A 98 3.89 15.42 1.24
CA TRP A 98 4.45 15.00 2.52
C TRP A 98 3.96 15.92 3.65
N PRO A 99 3.71 15.42 4.88
CA PRO A 99 3.88 14.05 5.37
C PRO A 99 2.81 13.06 4.87
N TYR A 100 3.14 11.76 4.92
CA TYR A 100 2.19 10.68 4.66
C TYR A 100 1.26 10.48 5.85
N GLU A 101 -0.02 10.23 5.58
CA GLU A 101 -1.01 9.94 6.59
C GLU A 101 -1.27 8.43 6.69
N GLN A 102 -1.39 7.87 7.89
CA GLN A 102 -1.69 6.45 8.06
C GLN A 102 -3.16 6.15 7.73
N LEU A 103 -3.40 5.03 7.06
CA LEU A 103 -4.74 4.46 6.92
C LEU A 103 -5.11 3.70 8.21
N PRO A 104 -6.32 3.89 8.76
CA PRO A 104 -6.77 3.24 9.99
C PRO A 104 -7.28 1.82 9.69
N VAL A 105 -6.39 1.03 9.08
CA VAL A 105 -6.57 -0.39 8.79
C VAL A 105 -5.60 -1.18 9.66
N ALA A 106 -5.93 -2.43 9.95
CA ALA A 106 -4.97 -3.34 10.56
C ALA A 106 -3.77 -3.56 9.64
N ASP A 107 -2.61 -3.84 10.24
CA ASP A 107 -1.35 -4.22 9.60
C ASP A 107 -1.54 -4.96 8.25
N TRP A 108 -1.88 -6.24 8.31
CA TRP A 108 -2.24 -7.06 7.15
C TRP A 108 -3.73 -6.90 6.83
N ALA A 109 -4.07 -5.73 6.29
CA ALA A 109 -5.44 -5.41 5.93
C ALA A 109 -6.01 -6.39 4.90
N ALA A 110 -7.26 -6.80 5.09
CA ALA A 110 -7.97 -7.54 4.06
C ALA A 110 -8.12 -6.67 2.79
N PRO A 111 -7.92 -7.19 1.57
CA PRO A 111 -8.08 -6.40 0.35
C PRO A 111 -9.41 -5.66 0.23
N PRO A 112 -10.58 -6.29 0.47
CA PRO A 112 -11.86 -5.57 0.43
C PRO A 112 -11.98 -4.49 1.51
N MET A 113 -11.37 -4.70 2.68
CA MET A 113 -11.37 -3.71 3.75
C MET A 113 -10.51 -2.51 3.38
N LEU A 114 -9.30 -2.73 2.85
CA LEU A 114 -8.47 -1.62 2.39
C LEU A 114 -9.19 -0.83 1.30
N ALA A 115 -9.77 -1.53 0.31
CA ALA A 115 -10.51 -0.89 -0.76
C ALA A 115 -11.69 -0.03 -0.25
N ALA A 116 -12.46 -0.53 0.72
CA ALA A 116 -13.54 0.24 1.34
C ALA A 116 -13.03 1.44 2.17
N ALA A 117 -11.84 1.36 2.78
CA ALA A 117 -11.25 2.45 3.55
C ALA A 117 -10.81 3.57 2.61
N VAL A 118 -10.15 3.18 1.52
CA VAL A 118 -9.72 4.09 0.46
C VAL A 118 -10.92 4.70 -0.26
N ALA A 119 -11.97 3.93 -0.53
CA ALA A 119 -13.20 4.47 -1.11
C ALA A 119 -13.84 5.50 -0.19
N THR A 120 -13.90 5.24 1.12
CA THR A 120 -14.42 6.18 2.11
C THR A 120 -13.56 7.45 2.16
N LEU A 121 -12.23 7.30 2.22
CA LEU A 121 -11.29 8.42 2.14
C LEU A 121 -11.53 9.25 0.88
N ALA A 122 -11.58 8.61 -0.29
CA ALA A 122 -11.76 9.28 -1.57
C ALA A 122 -13.07 10.10 -1.62
N HIS A 123 -14.16 9.61 -1.05
CA HIS A 123 -15.45 10.32 -1.11
C HIS A 123 -15.59 11.39 -0.02
N THR A 124 -15.09 11.10 1.19
CA THR A 124 -15.34 11.95 2.38
C THR A 124 -14.19 12.92 2.68
N GLY A 125 -12.97 12.61 2.24
CA GLY A 125 -11.75 13.31 2.64
C GLY A 125 -11.19 12.87 3.99
N THR A 126 -11.79 11.87 4.64
CA THR A 126 -11.38 11.42 5.96
C THR A 126 -11.26 9.91 6.00
N PRO A 127 -10.10 9.36 6.40
CA PRO A 127 -9.97 7.92 6.53
C PRO A 127 -10.78 7.43 7.73
N THR A 128 -11.61 6.40 7.54
CA THR A 128 -12.47 5.85 8.59
C THR A 128 -11.97 4.47 9.03
N PRO A 129 -11.83 4.21 10.33
CA PRO A 129 -11.31 2.93 10.82
C PRO A 129 -12.15 1.75 10.38
N MET A 130 -11.46 0.71 9.89
CA MET A 130 -12.02 -0.61 9.72
C MET A 130 -11.03 -1.62 10.29
N ALA A 131 -11.47 -2.37 11.29
CA ALA A 131 -10.67 -3.43 11.89
C ALA A 131 -10.96 -4.76 11.15
N SER A 132 -9.92 -5.47 10.70
CA SER A 132 -10.05 -6.88 10.29
C SER A 132 -8.73 -7.64 10.45
N GLY A 133 -8.84 -8.96 10.72
CA GLY A 133 -7.72 -9.92 10.75
C GLY A 133 -7.87 -11.06 9.73
N TRP A 134 -8.65 -10.86 8.67
CA TRP A 134 -9.10 -11.95 7.78
C TRP A 134 -7.96 -12.54 6.92
N HIS A 135 -6.91 -11.77 6.68
CA HIS A 135 -5.74 -12.19 5.90
C HIS A 135 -4.51 -12.47 6.76
N GLN A 136 -4.69 -12.79 8.05
CA GLN A 136 -3.58 -13.16 8.93
C GLN A 136 -2.78 -14.37 8.41
N HIS A 137 -3.40 -15.23 7.59
CA HIS A 137 -2.73 -16.34 6.91
C HIS A 137 -1.62 -15.89 5.93
N LEU A 138 -1.64 -14.64 5.45
CA LEU A 138 -0.60 -14.06 4.59
C LEU A 138 0.57 -13.48 5.39
N GLN A 139 0.42 -13.23 6.69
CA GLN A 139 1.47 -12.65 7.53
C GLN A 139 2.73 -13.53 7.58
N ALA A 140 2.57 -14.78 8.01
CA ALA A 140 3.69 -15.73 8.16
C ALA A 140 4.46 -16.00 6.86
N PRO A 141 3.81 -16.28 5.70
CA PRO A 141 4.53 -16.49 4.46
C PRO A 141 5.29 -15.24 4.00
N VAL A 142 4.74 -14.03 4.17
CA VAL A 142 5.45 -12.79 3.86
C VAL A 142 6.66 -12.61 4.77
N GLU A 143 6.48 -12.71 6.09
CA GLU A 143 7.60 -12.61 7.03
C GLU A 143 8.71 -13.64 6.76
N ALA A 144 8.36 -14.87 6.39
CA ALA A 144 9.34 -15.92 6.09
C ALA A 144 10.14 -15.61 4.81
N ALA A 145 9.48 -15.13 3.77
CA ALA A 145 10.13 -14.75 2.53
C ALA A 145 11.09 -13.56 2.75
N ILE A 146 10.69 -12.61 3.59
CA ILE A 146 11.54 -11.48 3.95
C ILE A 146 12.78 -11.93 4.72
N ARG A 147 12.64 -12.81 5.73
CA ARG A 147 13.79 -13.37 6.45
C ARG A 147 14.76 -14.10 5.52
N LYS A 148 14.24 -14.75 4.47
CA LYS A 148 15.08 -15.42 3.45
C LYS A 148 15.88 -14.40 2.62
N TRP A 149 15.26 -13.28 2.27
CA TRP A 149 15.94 -12.18 1.60
C TRP A 149 17.00 -11.55 2.50
N GLU A 150 16.69 -11.25 3.77
CA GLU A 150 17.65 -10.68 4.73
C GLU A 150 18.90 -11.54 4.97
N ALA A 151 18.84 -12.83 4.66
CA ALA A 151 19.91 -13.81 4.85
C ALA A 151 20.71 -14.10 3.57
N SER A 152 20.34 -13.50 2.42
CA SER A 152 21.02 -13.66 1.12
C SER A 152 22.04 -12.55 0.88
#